data_AF-A0A349NIZ9-F1
#
_entry.id   AF-A0A349NIZ9-F1
#
_cell.length_a   1.000
_cell.length_b   1.000
_cell.length_c   1.000
_cell.angle_alpha   90.00
_cell.angle_beta   90.00
_cell.angle_gamma   90.00
#
_symmetry.space_group_name_H-M   'P 1'
#
loop_
_entity.id
_entity.type
_entity.pdbx_description
1 polymer ?
#
loop_
_entity_poly.entity_id
_entity_poly.type
_entity_poly.pdbx_seq_one_letter_code
_entity_poly.pdbx_strand_id
1 'polypeptide(L)'
;MNTFMKHNKKLIETIMLSTITFVLVMLTSCSDFLQVKPQNEIILDDFWNEKEDVDEIVTGCYTQLQSQAVIQRMMIWGEFRSDNVTSGLNISDDANLENIFSENINAS
;
A
#
# COMPACT_ATOMS: atom_id res chain seq x y z
N MET A 1 42.15 -14.13 -60.25
CA MET A 1 42.48 -14.40 -58.83
C MET A 1 42.08 -13.26 -57.88
N ASN A 2 42.21 -11.99 -58.27
CA ASN A 2 42.05 -10.84 -57.35
C ASN A 2 40.60 -10.50 -56.97
N THR A 3 39.61 -10.83 -57.80
CA THR A 3 38.19 -10.52 -57.55
C THR A 3 37.54 -11.46 -56.53
N PHE A 4 37.91 -12.75 -56.54
CA PHE A 4 37.44 -13.75 -55.57
C PHE A 4 37.94 -13.45 -54.15
N MET A 5 39.22 -13.05 -54.00
CA MET A 5 39.76 -12.64 -52.70
C MET A 5 39.11 -11.35 -52.17
N LYS A 6 38.66 -10.45 -53.05
CA LYS A 6 37.99 -9.19 -52.67
C LYS A 6 36.56 -9.43 -52.16
N HIS A 7 35.84 -10.38 -52.74
CA HIS A 7 34.49 -10.78 -52.31
C HIS A 7 34.51 -11.44 -50.92
N ASN A 8 35.48 -12.33 -50.67
CA ASN A 8 35.62 -13.01 -49.37
C ASN A 8 36.01 -12.04 -48.23
N LYS A 9 36.83 -11.03 -48.50
CA LYS A 9 37.15 -9.97 -47.52
C LYS A 9 35.94 -9.11 -47.17
N LYS A 10 35.13 -8.73 -48.17
CA LYS A 10 33.87 -8.00 -47.97
C LYS A 10 32.87 -8.81 -47.15
N LEU A 11 32.77 -10.12 -47.38
CA LEU A 11 31.94 -11.03 -46.59
C LEU A 11 32.39 -11.08 -45.12
N ILE A 12 33.68 -11.20 -44.86
CA ILE A 12 34.24 -11.21 -43.50
C ILE A 12 33.97 -9.86 -42.79
N GLU A 13 34.18 -8.73 -43.44
CA GLU A 13 33.87 -7.40 -42.87
C GLU A 13 32.38 -7.23 -42.52
N THR A 14 31.48 -7.78 -43.35
CA THR A 14 30.03 -7.70 -43.12
C THR A 14 29.58 -8.59 -41.95
N ILE A 15 30.22 -9.75 -41.77
CA ILE A 15 29.98 -10.67 -40.64
C ILE A 15 30.50 -10.08 -39.32
N MET A 16 31.66 -9.42 -39.35
CA MET A 16 32.21 -8.75 -38.16
C MET A 16 31.35 -7.54 -37.77
N LEU A 17 30.78 -6.82 -38.74
CA LEU A 17 29.88 -5.71 -38.47
C LEU A 17 28.54 -6.17 -37.87
N SER A 18 27.99 -7.30 -38.33
CA SER A 18 26.72 -7.84 -37.82
C SER A 18 26.82 -8.37 -36.39
N THR A 19 27.96 -8.96 -36.03
CA THR A 19 28.23 -9.46 -34.67
C THR A 19 28.39 -8.32 -33.67
N ILE A 20 29.04 -7.22 -34.04
CA ILE A 20 29.16 -6.02 -33.19
C ILE A 20 27.79 -5.38 -32.92
N THR A 21 26.92 -5.29 -33.93
CA THR A 21 25.54 -4.78 -33.73
C THR A 21 24.71 -5.66 -32.82
N PHE A 22 24.90 -6.98 -32.84
CA PHE A 22 24.17 -7.90 -31.97
C PHE A 22 24.57 -7.74 -30.49
N VAL A 23 25.86 -7.51 -30.22
CA VAL A 23 26.37 -7.27 -28.86
C VAL A 23 25.88 -5.92 -28.29
N LEU A 24 25.77 -4.89 -29.13
CA LEU A 24 25.26 -3.57 -28.73
C LEU A 24 23.78 -3.62 -28.29
N VAL A 25 22.96 -4.49 -28.89
CA VAL A 25 21.55 -4.68 -28.49
C VAL A 25 21.44 -5.33 -27.11
N MET A 26 22.37 -6.23 -26.77
CA MET A 26 22.37 -6.92 -25.46
C MET A 26 22.72 -6.00 -24.27
N LEU A 27 23.31 -4.83 -24.52
CA LEU A 27 23.64 -3.84 -23.50
C LEU A 27 22.48 -2.86 -23.19
N THR A 28 21.35 -2.96 -23.92
CA THR A 28 20.19 -2.06 -23.74
C THR A 28 19.12 -2.60 -22.78
N SER A 29 19.31 -3.78 -22.21
CA SER A 29 18.32 -4.40 -21.33
C SER A 29 18.56 -4.03 -19.85
N CYS A 30 17.50 -3.54 -19.20
CA CYS A 30 17.33 -3.27 -17.76
C CYS A 30 17.79 -1.91 -17.22
N SER A 31 17.17 -0.82 -17.69
CA SER A 31 17.05 0.41 -16.89
C SER A 31 15.92 0.34 -15.84
N ASP A 32 14.98 -0.60 -15.97
CA ASP A 32 13.76 -0.67 -15.15
C ASP A 32 13.76 -1.79 -14.10
N PHE A 33 14.89 -2.48 -13.91
CA PHE A 33 15.03 -3.51 -12.87
C PHE A 33 15.01 -2.93 -11.44
N LEU A 34 15.37 -1.65 -11.29
CA LEU A 34 15.56 -1.01 -9.99
C LEU A 34 14.40 -0.11 -9.57
N GLN A 35 13.38 0.06 -10.41
CA GLN A 35 12.16 0.81 -10.09
C GLN A 35 11.00 -0.14 -9.82
N VAL A 36 11.19 -1.07 -8.87
CA VAL A 36 10.10 -1.93 -8.41
C VAL A 36 9.17 -1.10 -7.54
N LYS A 37 8.11 -0.55 -8.14
CA LYS A 37 6.98 0.00 -7.39
C LYS A 37 6.22 -1.16 -6.74
N PRO A 38 5.85 -1.06 -5.44
CA PRO A 38 5.00 -2.07 -4.82
C PRO A 38 3.66 -2.12 -5.57
N GLN A 39 3.24 -3.31 -6.01
CA GLN A 39 1.98 -3.50 -6.74
C GLN A 39 0.76 -3.58 -5.81
N ASN A 40 0.99 -3.67 -4.51
CA ASN A 40 -0.03 -3.97 -3.49
C ASN A 40 -0.21 -2.83 -2.48
N GLU A 41 0.39 -1.66 -2.75
CA GLU A 41 0.32 -0.48 -1.89
C GLU A 41 0.24 0.76 -2.76
N ILE A 42 -0.62 1.69 -2.35
CA ILE A 42 -0.71 3.02 -2.95
C ILE A 42 0.55 3.81 -2.61
N ILE A 43 1.30 4.22 -3.62
CA ILE A 43 2.47 5.09 -3.40
C ILE A 43 2.02 6.54 -3.23
N LEU A 44 2.76 7.33 -2.44
CA LEU A 44 2.46 8.74 -2.15
C LEU A 44 2.29 9.58 -3.42
N ASP A 45 3.07 9.30 -4.46
CA ASP A 45 3.01 10.01 -5.74
C ASP A 45 1.68 9.78 -6.48
N ASP A 46 1.01 8.66 -6.22
CA ASP A 46 -0.25 8.28 -6.87
C ASP A 46 -1.47 8.42 -5.93
N PHE A 47 -1.31 9.07 -4.77
CA PHE A 47 -2.32 9.09 -3.72
C PHE A 47 -3.45 10.11 -3.95
N TRP A 48 -3.21 11.16 -4.76
CA TRP A 48 -4.16 12.26 -5.00
C TRP A 48 -4.30 12.58 -6.49
N ASN A 49 -4.58 11.57 -7.31
CA ASN A 49 -4.62 11.74 -8.77
C ASN A 49 -6.02 12.12 -9.26
N GLU A 50 -7.05 11.49 -8.71
CA GLU A 50 -8.44 11.72 -9.09
C GLU A 50 -9.26 12.29 -7.94
N LYS A 51 -10.38 12.95 -8.27
CA LYS A 51 -11.32 13.43 -7.24
C LYS A 51 -11.93 12.27 -6.46
N GLU A 52 -12.13 11.13 -7.12
CA GLU A 52 -12.71 9.93 -6.51
C GLU A 52 -11.81 9.35 -5.41
N ASP A 53 -10.49 9.40 -5.58
CA ASP A 53 -9.52 8.97 -4.56
C ASP A 53 -9.73 9.69 -3.22
N VAL A 54 -9.99 11.01 -3.27
CA VAL A 54 -10.27 11.83 -2.09
C VAL A 54 -11.57 11.37 -1.41
N ASP A 55 -12.62 11.15 -2.20
CA ASP A 55 -13.93 10.74 -1.71
C ASP A 55 -13.85 9.32 -1.08
N GLU A 56 -13.06 8.41 -1.66
CA GLU A 56 -12.83 7.06 -1.13
C GLU A 56 -12.04 7.08 0.18
N ILE A 57 -10.96 7.86 0.28
CA ILE A 57 -10.17 8.00 1.52
C ILE A 57 -11.05 8.52 2.66
N VAL A 58 -11.83 9.56 2.42
CA VAL A 58 -12.73 10.14 3.42
C VAL A 58 -13.78 9.11 3.84
N THR A 59 -14.34 8.37 2.89
CA THR A 59 -15.29 7.28 3.17
C THR A 59 -14.65 6.18 4.02
N GLY A 60 -13.41 5.80 3.71
CA GLY A 60 -12.64 4.83 4.50
C GLY A 60 -12.40 5.29 5.93
N CYS A 61 -12.04 6.56 6.14
CA CYS A 61 -11.87 7.14 7.48
C CYS A 61 -13.17 7.07 8.30
N TYR A 62 -14.31 7.48 7.72
CA TYR A 62 -15.60 7.41 8.42
C TYR A 62 -16.05 5.97 8.68
N THR A 63 -15.70 5.03 7.81
CA THR A 63 -15.98 3.60 8.02
C THR A 63 -15.23 3.08 9.24
N GLN A 64 -13.96 3.46 9.42
CA GLN A 64 -13.20 3.08 10.61
C GLN A 64 -13.70 3.73 11.89
N LEU A 65 -14.14 4.99 11.83
CA LEU A 65 -14.74 5.68 12.97
C LEU A 65 -16.06 5.03 13.43
N GLN A 66 -16.81 4.44 12.51
CA GLN A 66 -18.04 3.68 12.81
C GLN A 66 -17.76 2.29 13.39
N SER A 67 -16.50 1.88 13.52
CA SER A 67 -16.18 0.59 14.13
C SER A 67 -16.63 0.55 15.60
N GLN A 68 -17.18 -0.59 16.01
CA GLN A 68 -17.71 -0.79 17.36
C GLN A 68 -16.67 -0.50 18.44
N ALA A 69 -15.40 -0.84 18.20
CA ALA A 69 -14.32 -0.58 19.15
C ALA A 69 -14.08 0.92 19.37
N VAL A 70 -14.19 1.74 18.32
CA VAL A 70 -14.02 3.19 18.40
C VAL A 70 -15.23 3.82 19.09
N ILE A 71 -16.44 3.44 18.69
CA ILE A 71 -17.69 3.91 19.31
C ILE A 71 -17.71 3.56 20.81
N GLN A 72 -17.40 2.32 21.18
CA GLN A 72 -17.38 1.87 22.56
C GLN A 72 -16.38 2.69 23.40
N ARG A 73 -15.17 2.93 22.90
CA ARG A 73 -14.17 3.76 23.60
C ARG A 73 -14.65 5.21 23.75
N MET A 74 -15.24 5.78 22.71
CA MET A 74 -15.82 7.13 22.78
C MET A 74 -16.94 7.22 23.81
N MET A 75 -17.80 6.20 23.91
CA MET A 75 -18.86 6.14 24.93
C MET A 75 -18.32 5.97 26.35
N ILE A 76 -17.32 5.10 26.55
CA ILE A 76 -16.69 4.88 27.86
C ILE A 76 -16.05 6.17 28.38
N TRP A 77 -15.34 6.89 27.50
CA TRP A 77 -14.59 8.10 27.88
C TRP A 77 -15.46 9.36 27.86
N GLY A 78 -16.54 9.37 27.08
CA GLY A 78 -17.43 10.51 26.92
C GLY A 78 -18.57 10.55 27.92
N GLU A 79 -19.18 9.40 28.25
CA GLU A 79 -20.47 9.39 28.96
C GLU A 79 -20.55 8.39 30.12
N PHE A 80 -19.94 7.20 30.02
CA PHE A 80 -20.18 6.13 31.04
C PHE A 80 -19.57 6.40 32.42
N ARG A 81 -18.61 7.32 32.52
CA ARG A 81 -18.07 7.79 33.81
C ARG A 81 -18.85 8.96 34.40
N SER A 82 -19.83 9.48 33.65
CA SER A 82 -20.78 10.48 34.12
C SER A 82 -22.02 9.75 34.66
N ASP A 83 -22.77 10.39 35.55
CA ASP A 83 -24.04 9.88 36.10
C ASP A 83 -25.21 9.91 35.08
N ASN A 84 -24.92 10.23 33.82
CA ASN A 84 -25.89 10.38 32.74
C ASN A 84 -26.34 9.04 32.12
N VAL A 85 -25.58 7.96 32.31
CA VAL A 85 -25.90 6.63 31.75
C VAL A 85 -25.95 5.60 32.88
N THR A 86 -27.01 4.79 32.89
CA THR A 86 -27.20 3.72 33.88
C THR A 86 -27.03 2.33 33.27
N SER A 87 -26.59 1.41 34.12
CA SER A 87 -26.35 0.01 33.77
C SER A 87 -27.63 -0.70 33.32
N GLY A 88 -27.57 -1.36 32.16
CA GLY A 88 -28.61 -2.29 31.71
C GLY A 88 -28.58 -3.65 32.43
N LEU A 89 -29.56 -4.51 32.12
CA LEU A 89 -29.82 -5.77 32.84
C LEU A 89 -28.71 -6.85 32.74
N ASN A 90 -27.72 -6.72 31.85
CA ASN A 90 -26.70 -7.76 31.58
C ASN A 90 -25.24 -7.30 31.80
N ILE A 91 -25.01 -6.29 32.65
CA ILE A 91 -23.64 -5.78 32.88
C ILE A 91 -22.75 -6.75 33.65
N SER A 92 -23.33 -7.67 34.43
CA SER A 92 -22.60 -8.69 35.16
C SER A 92 -21.87 -9.71 34.27
N ASP A 93 -22.16 -9.74 32.97
CA ASP A 93 -21.46 -10.60 32.00
C ASP A 93 -20.08 -10.02 31.60
N ASP A 94 -19.86 -8.71 31.80
CA ASP A 94 -18.60 -8.04 31.46
C ASP A 94 -18.06 -7.24 32.66
N ALA A 95 -17.11 -7.86 33.36
CA ALA A 95 -16.48 -7.27 34.54
C ALA A 95 -15.78 -5.92 34.26
N ASN A 96 -15.37 -5.65 33.02
CA ASN A 96 -14.76 -4.35 32.69
C ASN A 96 -15.83 -3.25 32.63
N LEU A 97 -16.98 -3.56 32.00
CA LEU A 97 -18.10 -2.62 31.94
C LEU A 97 -18.67 -2.36 33.33
N GLU A 98 -18.81 -3.39 34.17
CA GLU A 98 -19.22 -3.22 35.57
C GLU A 98 -18.26 -2.31 36.35
N ASN A 99 -16.96 -2.46 36.15
CA ASN A 99 -15.96 -1.60 36.78
C ASN A 99 -16.04 -0.15 36.26
N ILE A 100 -16.34 0.07 34.98
CA ILE A 100 -16.54 1.41 34.42
C ILE A 100 -17.76 2.09 35.04
N PHE A 101 -18.90 1.40 35.11
CA PHE A 101 -20.14 1.94 35.69
C PHE A 101 -20.09 2.09 37.22
N SER A 102 -19.22 1.35 37.89
CA SER A 102 -18.95 1.53 39.33
C SER A 102 -17.85 2.57 39.61
N GLU A 103 -17.47 3.36 38.60
CA GLU A 103 -16.48 4.45 38.70
C GLU A 103 -15.12 3.98 39.21
N ASN A 104 -14.76 2.73 38.96
CA ASN A 104 -13.53 2.14 39.45
C ASN A 104 -12.32 2.63 38.63
N ILE A 105 -11.28 3.11 39.33
CA ILE A 105 -10.03 3.61 38.71
C ILE A 105 -9.20 2.53 37.99
N ASN A 106 -9.49 1.25 38.26
CA ASN A 106 -8.80 0.12 37.64
C ASN A 106 -9.46 -0.34 36.33
N ALA A 107 -10.55 0.30 35.92
CA ALA A 107 -11.22 -0.02 34.67
C ALA A 107 -10.52 0.69 33.50
N SER A 108 -9.94 -0.07 32.57
CA SER A 108 -9.19 0.44 31.41
C SER A 108 -9.65 -0.17 30.10
#